data_AF-A0A972S816-F1
#
_entry.id   AF-A0A972S816-F1
#
_cell.length_a   1.000
_cell.length_b   1.000
_cell.length_c   1.000
_cell.angle_alpha   90.00
_cell.angle_beta   90.00
_cell.angle_gamma   90.00
#
_symmetry.space_group_name_H-M   'P 1'
#
loop_
_entity.id
_entity.type
_entity.pdbx_description
1 polymer ?
#
loop_
_entity_poly.entity_id
_entity_poly.type
_entity_poly.pdbx_seq_one_letter_code
_entity_poly.pdbx_strand_id
1 'polypeptide(L)'
;SVDVVALQPLSSAASLGDLIAYAKKVEGNVYLSKASDATDIVNYDVLIAVKGHVVYNSTTKDFWVLAKPAVYVQDGVLVLNSQVFSQIAPLVEDGTIDESERSVINSNIDAVIAGLQSKIAAASALKDQADRYSNTSAAFYAEKAIEYYSSAINVLEQAKSGDAAVVQNNLVQARLYEEAGDQAMKAAQLALSGQYDEAASVFDSAQELVKQAEAALPIGGYSISGIIDWLKAHWWLIILIIAAIIVLRIVFG
;
A
#
# COMPACT_ATOMS: atom_id res chain seq x y z
N SER A 1 -9.79 23.17 -4.96
CA SER A 1 -8.70 24.03 -4.46
C SER A 1 -7.64 23.14 -3.86
N VAL A 2 -6.36 23.51 -3.93
CA VAL A 2 -5.33 22.86 -3.11
C VAL A 2 -5.23 23.68 -1.83
N ASP A 3 -5.69 23.11 -0.73
CA ASP A 3 -5.66 23.80 0.56
C ASP A 3 -4.47 23.29 1.39
N VAL A 4 -3.72 24.22 1.98
CA VAL A 4 -2.60 23.88 2.86
C VAL A 4 -3.17 23.41 4.20
N VAL A 5 -3.21 22.10 4.40
CA VAL A 5 -3.83 21.49 5.59
C VAL A 5 -2.92 21.58 6.81
N ALA A 6 -1.60 21.56 6.62
CA ALA A 6 -0.63 21.76 7.70
C ALA A 6 0.69 22.34 7.14
N LEU A 7 1.25 23.30 7.86
CA LEU A 7 2.61 23.82 7.64
C LEU A 7 3.34 23.75 8.98
N GLN A 8 4.33 22.86 9.09
CA GLN A 8 5.15 22.73 10.30
C GLN A 8 6.63 22.80 9.96
N PRO A 9 7.44 23.55 10.75
CA PRO A 9 8.89 23.43 10.71
C PRO A 9 9.28 22.00 11.08
N LEU A 10 10.11 21.36 10.25
CA LEU A 10 10.70 20.07 10.60
C LEU A 10 11.56 20.25 11.88
N SER A 11 11.52 19.26 12.77
CA SER A 11 12.22 19.19 14.07
C SER A 11 12.03 20.34 15.07
N SER A 12 10.96 21.15 14.95
CA SER A 12 10.76 22.36 15.79
C SER A 12 11.90 23.39 15.71
N ALA A 13 12.87 23.20 14.81
CA ALA A 13 13.98 24.12 14.58
C ALA A 13 13.68 24.96 13.33
N ALA A 14 13.66 26.28 13.48
CA ALA A 14 13.45 27.21 12.37
C ALA A 14 14.62 27.26 11.37
N SER A 15 15.74 26.58 11.67
CA SER A 15 16.96 26.58 10.85
C SER A 15 17.75 25.29 11.02
N LEU A 16 18.33 24.80 9.92
CA LEU A 16 19.24 23.65 9.91
C LEU A 16 20.70 24.04 10.21
N GLY A 17 21.00 25.34 10.34
CA GLY A 17 22.35 25.86 10.50
C GLY A 17 23.26 25.50 9.32
N ASP A 18 24.57 25.51 9.54
CA ASP A 18 25.55 25.12 8.52
C ASP A 18 25.51 23.59 8.25
N LEU A 19 25.57 23.22 6.97
CA LEU A 19 25.47 21.85 6.44
C LEU A 19 26.81 21.33 5.87
N ILE A 20 27.91 22.10 5.98
CA ILE A 20 29.21 21.78 5.35
C ILE A 20 29.86 20.48 5.87
N ALA A 21 29.62 20.10 7.13
CA ALA A 21 30.42 19.05 7.77
C ALA A 21 29.76 17.67 7.81
N TYR A 22 28.42 17.58 7.92
CA TYR A 22 27.71 16.30 8.08
C TYR A 22 26.27 16.39 7.58
N ALA A 23 25.75 15.28 7.05
CA ALA A 23 24.33 15.12 6.77
C ALA A 23 23.53 15.24 8.09
N LYS A 24 22.57 16.16 8.15
CA LYS A 24 21.67 16.31 9.30
C LYS A 24 20.36 15.59 9.01
N LYS A 25 19.99 14.68 9.91
CA LYS A 25 18.66 14.07 9.91
C LYS A 25 17.67 15.07 10.47
N VAL A 26 16.56 15.26 9.78
CA VAL A 26 15.45 16.09 10.24
C VAL A 26 14.19 15.22 10.20
N GLU A 27 13.42 15.26 11.28
CA GLU A 27 12.22 14.47 11.44
C GLU A 27 11.02 15.41 11.62
N GLY A 28 9.89 15.02 11.04
CA GLY A 28 8.63 15.73 11.19
C GLY A 28 7.50 14.71 11.19
N ASN A 29 6.51 14.94 12.03
CA ASN A 29 5.30 14.12 12.07
C ASN A 29 4.18 14.91 11.43
N VAL A 30 3.52 14.30 10.44
CA VAL A 30 2.33 14.87 9.83
C VAL A 30 1.18 13.91 10.11
N TYR A 31 0.18 14.39 10.83
CA TYR A 31 -1.04 13.64 11.08
C TYR A 31 -2.03 13.95 9.96
N LEU A 32 -2.20 12.99 9.06
CA LEU A 32 -3.17 13.06 7.98
C LEU A 32 -4.44 12.34 8.45
N SER A 33 -5.48 13.11 8.76
CA SER A 33 -6.77 12.56 9.18
C SER A 33 -7.82 12.90 8.14
N LYS A 34 -8.50 11.90 7.60
CA LYS A 34 -9.75 12.11 6.87
C LYS A 34 -10.87 12.13 7.90
N ALA A 35 -11.55 13.26 8.06
CA ALA A 35 -12.76 13.29 8.88
C ALA A 35 -13.78 12.32 8.24
N SER A 36 -14.50 11.55 9.05
CA SER A 36 -15.41 10.48 8.59
C SER A 36 -16.54 10.98 7.67
N ASP A 37 -16.77 12.29 7.63
CA ASP A 37 -17.74 13.02 6.82
C ASP A 37 -17.10 13.79 5.64
N ALA A 38 -15.77 13.85 5.54
CA ALA A 38 -15.07 14.52 4.45
C ALA A 38 -14.94 13.61 3.22
N THR A 39 -15.98 13.60 2.38
CA THR A 39 -16.01 12.85 1.11
C THR A 39 -15.11 13.41 0.02
N ASP A 40 -14.69 14.67 0.15
CA ASP A 40 -14.07 15.43 -0.94
C ASP A 40 -12.52 15.38 -0.91
N ILE A 41 -11.94 14.80 0.14
CA ILE A 41 -10.49 14.65 0.27
C ILE A 41 -10.05 13.36 -0.41
N VAL A 42 -9.42 13.50 -1.57
CA VAL A 42 -8.93 12.38 -2.41
C VAL A 42 -7.55 11.89 -1.97
N ASN A 43 -6.63 12.80 -1.69
CA ASN A 43 -5.27 12.50 -1.25
C ASN A 43 -4.65 13.70 -0.53
N TYR A 44 -3.54 13.47 0.16
CA TYR A 44 -2.71 14.51 0.72
C TYR A 44 -1.36 14.53 0.00
N ASP A 45 -0.95 15.72 -0.43
CA ASP A 45 0.41 15.95 -0.90
C ASP A 45 1.28 16.39 0.28
N VAL A 46 2.41 15.72 0.49
CA VAL A 46 3.43 16.16 1.43
C VAL A 46 4.55 16.82 0.64
N LEU A 47 4.94 18.03 1.05
CA LEU A 47 6.01 18.80 0.45
C LEU A 47 7.02 19.18 1.54
N ILE A 48 8.29 18.90 1.28
CA ILE A 48 9.41 19.31 2.11
C ILE A 48 10.14 20.42 1.37
N ALA A 49 10.05 21.64 1.92
CA ALA A 49 10.75 22.80 1.39
C ALA A 49 11.94 23.16 2.29
N VAL A 50 13.12 23.29 1.69
CA VAL A 50 14.34 23.77 2.35
C VAL A 50 14.81 25.04 1.65
N LYS A 51 14.96 26.12 2.43
CA LYS A 51 15.65 27.33 1.98
C LYS A 51 17.07 27.32 2.52
N GLY A 52 18.04 27.59 1.67
CA GLY A 52 19.44 27.74 2.07
C GLY A 52 20.12 28.88 1.32
N HIS A 53 21.38 29.11 1.65
CA HIS A 53 22.26 30.00 0.91
C HIS A 53 23.67 29.41 0.86
N VAL A 54 24.39 29.71 -0.21
CA VAL A 54 25.80 29.36 -0.37
C VAL A 54 26.60 30.65 -0.31
N VAL A 55 27.62 30.68 0.55
CA VAL A 55 28.60 31.77 0.61
C VAL A 55 29.85 31.32 -0.12
N TYR A 56 30.19 31.99 -1.22
CA TYR A 56 31.40 31.74 -2.00
C TYR A 56 32.09 33.05 -2.32
N ASN A 57 33.37 33.21 -1.96
CA ASN A 57 34.17 34.41 -2.18
C ASN A 57 33.43 35.72 -1.79
N SER A 58 32.87 35.76 -0.57
CA SER A 58 32.11 36.91 -0.03
C SER A 58 30.82 37.25 -0.78
N THR A 59 30.39 36.42 -1.73
CA THR A 59 29.09 36.52 -2.41
C THR A 59 28.14 35.49 -1.81
N THR A 60 26.95 35.95 -1.38
CA THR A 60 25.87 35.08 -0.91
C THR A 60 24.89 34.82 -2.04
N LYS A 61 24.56 33.56 -2.29
CA LYS A 61 23.50 33.15 -3.23
C LYS A 61 22.47 32.28 -2.52
N ASP A 62 21.21 32.67 -2.59
CA ASP A 62 20.10 31.88 -2.05
C ASP A 62 19.72 30.73 -2.98
N PHE A 63 19.25 29.63 -2.39
CA PHE A 63 18.65 28.51 -3.12
C PHE A 63 17.47 27.93 -2.35
N TRP A 64 16.61 27.21 -3.08
CA TRP A 64 15.46 26.51 -2.53
C TRP A 64 15.45 25.09 -3.08
N VAL A 65 15.19 24.12 -2.21
CA VAL A 65 14.96 22.73 -2.57
C VAL A 65 13.54 22.37 -2.17
N LEU A 66 12.79 21.80 -3.09
CA LEU A 66 11.46 21.24 -2.83
C LEU A 66 11.53 19.75 -3.12
N ALA A 67 11.18 18.94 -2.13
CA ALA A 67 11.08 17.50 -2.26
C ALA A 67 9.63 17.09 -1.98
N LYS A 68 9.03 16.34 -2.90
CA LYS A 68 7.71 15.73 -2.73
C LYS A 68 7.92 14.24 -2.47
N PRO A 69 7.92 13.76 -1.22
CA PRO A 69 7.93 12.33 -0.97
C PRO A 69 6.68 11.68 -1.57
N ALA A 70 6.85 10.52 -2.20
CA ALA A 70 5.76 9.72 -2.72
C ALA A 70 5.01 9.05 -1.56
N VAL A 71 4.11 9.81 -0.93
CA VAL A 71 3.24 9.33 0.15
C VAL A 71 1.80 9.38 -0.32
N TYR A 72 1.01 8.41 0.11
CA TYR A 72 -0.43 8.36 -0.15
C TYR A 72 -1.15 7.89 1.10
N VAL A 73 -2.38 8.36 1.28
CA VAL A 73 -3.26 7.83 2.33
C VAL A 73 -3.99 6.61 1.78
N GLN A 74 -3.75 5.47 2.41
CA GLN A 74 -4.47 4.24 2.14
C GLN A 74 -5.86 4.33 2.79
N ASP A 75 -6.89 4.44 1.96
CA ASP A 75 -8.28 4.37 2.37
C ASP A 75 -8.76 2.94 2.10
N GLY A 76 -9.01 2.15 3.15
CA GLY A 76 -9.52 0.79 2.99
C GLY A 76 -9.41 -0.05 4.25
N VAL A 77 -10.49 -0.78 4.57
CA VAL A 77 -10.45 -1.84 5.57
C VAL A 77 -10.13 -3.13 4.82
N LEU A 78 -9.06 -3.82 5.23
CA LEU A 78 -8.77 -5.16 4.74
C LEU A 78 -9.88 -6.11 5.18
N VAL A 79 -10.38 -6.90 4.24
CA VAL A 79 -11.33 -7.99 4.51
C VAL A 79 -10.56 -9.15 5.14
N LEU A 80 -9.35 -9.46 4.65
CA LEU A 80 -8.36 -10.30 5.34
C LEU A 80 -7.63 -9.52 6.45
N ASN A 81 -8.37 -9.12 7.47
CA ASN A 81 -7.82 -8.44 8.63
C ASN A 81 -7.25 -9.43 9.68
N SER A 82 -6.59 -8.88 10.69
CA SER A 82 -6.00 -9.63 11.81
C SER A 82 -7.00 -10.50 12.57
N GLN A 83 -8.29 -10.18 12.58
CA GLN A 83 -9.31 -11.01 13.23
C GLN A 83 -9.49 -12.33 12.48
N VAL A 84 -9.62 -12.30 11.15
CA VAL A 84 -9.71 -13.52 10.31
C VAL A 84 -8.50 -14.42 10.56
N PHE A 85 -7.29 -13.85 10.55
CA PHE A 85 -6.08 -14.61 10.85
C PHE A 85 -6.08 -15.20 12.26
N SER A 86 -6.52 -14.45 13.27
CA SER A 86 -6.59 -14.95 14.65
C SER A 86 -7.58 -16.09 14.86
N GLN A 87 -8.62 -16.17 14.01
CA GLN A 87 -9.63 -17.22 14.06
C GLN A 87 -9.18 -18.48 13.33
N ILE A 88 -8.45 -18.34 12.21
CA ILE A 88 -8.00 -19.48 11.41
C ILE A 88 -6.66 -20.06 11.93
N ALA A 89 -5.74 -19.22 12.39
CA ALA A 89 -4.41 -19.65 12.83
C ALA A 89 -4.38 -20.85 13.80
N PRO A 90 -5.17 -20.88 14.89
CA PRO A 90 -5.15 -22.02 15.80
C PRO A 90 -5.68 -23.32 15.18
N LEU A 91 -6.55 -23.23 14.16
CA LEU A 91 -7.19 -24.38 13.50
C LEU A 91 -6.29 -25.09 12.49
N VAL A 92 -5.11 -24.53 12.24
CA VAL A 92 -4.14 -25.07 11.26
C VAL A 92 -2.75 -25.23 11.87
N GLU A 93 -2.62 -25.03 13.19
CA GLU A 93 -1.34 -25.02 13.89
C GLU A 93 -0.80 -26.44 14.11
N ASP A 94 -1.67 -27.42 14.35
CA ASP A 94 -1.27 -28.81 14.58
C ASP A 94 -0.97 -29.59 13.28
N GLY A 95 -1.15 -28.94 12.12
CA GLY A 95 -0.88 -29.49 10.80
C GLY A 95 -1.99 -30.40 10.25
N THR A 96 -3.06 -30.63 11.02
CA THR A 96 -4.26 -31.34 10.61
C THR A 96 -5.47 -30.40 10.64
N ILE A 97 -6.53 -30.75 9.91
CA ILE A 97 -7.79 -30.01 9.93
C ILE A 97 -8.92 -31.03 9.98
N ASP A 98 -9.66 -31.06 11.07
CA ASP A 98 -10.86 -31.88 11.21
C ASP A 98 -12.10 -31.24 10.54
N GLU A 99 -13.22 -31.94 10.54
CA GLU A 99 -14.45 -31.47 9.88
C GLU A 99 -15.05 -30.21 10.54
N SER A 100 -14.92 -30.08 11.87
CA SER A 100 -15.39 -28.92 12.61
C SER A 100 -14.52 -27.70 12.28
N GLU A 101 -13.20 -27.86 12.30
CA GLU A 101 -12.23 -26.84 11.93
C GLU A 101 -12.42 -26.40 10.48
N ARG A 102 -12.63 -27.36 9.57
CA ARG A 102 -12.93 -27.12 8.15
C ARG A 102 -14.14 -26.22 7.98
N SER A 103 -15.22 -26.49 8.71
CA SER A 103 -16.44 -25.70 8.66
C SER A 103 -16.20 -24.24 9.07
N VAL A 104 -15.42 -24.01 10.13
CA VAL A 104 -15.08 -22.65 10.61
C VAL A 104 -14.16 -21.93 9.63
N ILE A 105 -13.16 -22.62 9.06
CA ILE A 105 -12.27 -22.07 8.04
C ILE A 105 -13.07 -21.63 6.81
N ASN A 106 -13.95 -22.50 6.30
CA ASN A 106 -14.74 -22.21 5.11
C ASN A 106 -15.70 -21.04 5.34
N SER A 107 -16.36 -20.98 6.50
CA SER A 107 -17.25 -19.87 6.84
C SER A 107 -16.51 -18.52 6.89
N ASN A 108 -15.26 -18.51 7.36
CA ASN A 108 -14.43 -17.29 7.36
C ASN A 108 -13.99 -16.91 5.95
N ILE A 109 -13.53 -17.90 5.16
CA ILE A 109 -13.15 -17.68 3.76
C ILE A 109 -14.34 -17.14 2.95
N ASP A 110 -15.55 -17.68 3.14
CA ASP A 110 -16.75 -17.20 2.44
C ASP A 110 -17.07 -15.74 2.76
N ALA A 111 -16.93 -15.34 4.03
CA ALA A 111 -17.10 -13.95 4.44
C ALA A 111 -16.05 -13.04 3.78
N VAL A 112 -14.80 -13.50 3.68
CA VAL A 112 -13.74 -12.77 2.99
C VAL A 112 -14.04 -12.63 1.50
N ILE A 113 -14.43 -13.72 0.83
CA ILE A 113 -14.77 -13.71 -0.60
C ILE A 113 -15.92 -12.75 -0.88
N ALA A 114 -16.96 -12.72 -0.04
CA ALA A 114 -18.05 -11.76 -0.18
C ALA A 114 -17.57 -10.30 -0.10
N GLY A 115 -16.64 -10.00 0.81
CA GLY A 115 -16.02 -8.67 0.91
C GLY A 115 -15.18 -8.32 -0.32
N LEU A 116 -14.39 -9.27 -0.84
CA LEU A 116 -13.60 -9.08 -2.07
C LEU A 116 -14.49 -8.87 -3.30
N GLN A 117 -15.63 -9.57 -3.39
CA GLN A 117 -16.63 -9.33 -4.45
C GLN A 117 -17.21 -7.91 -4.39
N SER A 118 -17.43 -7.36 -3.19
CA SER A 118 -17.82 -5.96 -3.03
C SER A 118 -16.72 -5.00 -3.51
N LYS A 119 -15.44 -5.29 -3.21
CA LYS A 119 -14.31 -4.51 -3.75
C LYS A 119 -14.19 -4.59 -5.27
N ILE A 120 -14.44 -5.75 -5.88
CA ILE A 120 -14.51 -5.91 -7.35
C ILE A 120 -15.62 -5.05 -7.93
N ALA A 121 -16.82 -5.04 -7.33
CA ALA A 121 -17.92 -4.20 -7.80
C ALA A 121 -17.56 -2.70 -7.74
N ALA A 122 -16.90 -2.26 -6.67
CA ALA A 122 -16.41 -0.89 -6.55
C ALA A 122 -15.35 -0.55 -7.61
N ALA A 123 -14.41 -1.47 -7.88
CA ALA A 123 -13.41 -1.33 -8.92
C ALA A 123 -14.02 -1.26 -10.33
N SER A 124 -15.04 -2.09 -10.60
CA SER A 124 -15.79 -2.05 -11.86
C SER A 124 -16.48 -0.69 -12.05
N ALA A 125 -17.13 -0.17 -11.01
CA ALA A 125 -17.78 1.14 -11.08
C ALA A 125 -16.76 2.27 -11.34
N LEU A 126 -15.56 2.18 -10.74
CA LEU A 126 -14.47 3.12 -10.95
C LEU A 126 -13.90 3.04 -12.37
N LYS A 127 -13.75 1.82 -12.91
CA LYS A 127 -13.36 1.59 -14.30
C LYS A 127 -14.37 2.21 -15.26
N ASP A 128 -15.67 1.95 -15.06
CA ASP A 128 -16.73 2.54 -15.89
C ASP A 128 -16.72 4.08 -15.82
N GLN A 129 -16.41 4.64 -14.66
CA GLN A 129 -16.22 6.09 -14.50
C GLN A 129 -15.02 6.59 -15.32
N ALA A 130 -13.87 5.93 -15.21
CA ALA A 130 -12.67 6.29 -15.97
C ALA A 130 -12.89 6.19 -17.49
N ASP A 131 -13.58 5.15 -17.95
CA ASP A 131 -13.93 4.97 -19.36
C ASP A 131 -14.84 6.11 -19.86
N ARG A 132 -15.84 6.54 -19.06
CA ARG A 132 -16.68 7.72 -19.39
C ARG A 132 -15.88 9.01 -19.52
N TYR A 133 -14.83 9.18 -18.73
CA TYR A 133 -13.93 10.33 -18.82
C TYR A 133 -12.78 10.13 -19.82
N SER A 134 -12.75 9.01 -20.54
CA SER A 134 -11.65 8.63 -21.46
C SER A 134 -10.27 8.65 -20.78
N ASN A 135 -10.22 8.37 -19.47
CA ASN A 135 -8.98 8.31 -18.70
C ASN A 135 -8.44 6.88 -18.72
N THR A 136 -7.60 6.58 -19.71
CA THR A 136 -7.08 5.23 -19.96
C THR A 136 -6.21 4.70 -18.83
N SER A 137 -5.42 5.55 -18.17
CA SER A 137 -4.60 5.15 -17.01
C SER A 137 -5.47 4.72 -15.84
N ALA A 138 -6.50 5.50 -15.50
CA ALA A 138 -7.41 5.14 -14.42
C ALA A 138 -8.20 3.86 -14.71
N ALA A 139 -8.67 3.69 -15.95
CA ALA A 139 -9.38 2.48 -16.37
C ALA A 139 -8.48 1.24 -16.26
N PHE A 140 -7.22 1.35 -16.69
CA PHE A 140 -6.22 0.29 -16.58
C PHE A 140 -5.94 -0.10 -15.11
N TYR A 141 -5.72 0.88 -14.22
CA TYR A 141 -5.47 0.58 -12.81
C TYR A 141 -6.69 -0.04 -12.12
N ALA A 142 -7.90 0.42 -12.45
CA ALA A 142 -9.13 -0.16 -11.92
C ALA A 142 -9.34 -1.61 -12.41
N GLU A 143 -9.02 -1.90 -13.68
CA GLU A 143 -9.02 -3.26 -14.23
C GLU A 143 -8.02 -4.15 -13.50
N LYS A 144 -6.80 -3.65 -13.24
CA LYS A 144 -5.80 -4.39 -12.45
C LYS A 144 -6.24 -4.67 -11.03
N ALA A 145 -6.96 -3.75 -10.39
CA ALA A 145 -7.55 -4.02 -9.09
C ALA A 145 -8.54 -5.19 -9.13
N ILE A 146 -9.42 -5.24 -10.16
CA ILE A 146 -10.35 -6.35 -10.37
C ILE A 146 -9.59 -7.67 -10.52
N GLU A 147 -8.53 -7.70 -11.32
CA GLU A 147 -7.68 -8.88 -11.51
C GLU A 147 -7.07 -9.34 -10.18
N TYR A 148 -6.49 -8.44 -9.38
CA TYR A 148 -5.85 -8.79 -8.11
C TYR A 148 -6.85 -9.30 -7.06
N TYR A 149 -7.99 -8.66 -6.91
CA TYR A 149 -9.05 -9.20 -6.03
C TYR A 149 -9.56 -10.56 -6.51
N SER A 150 -9.65 -10.77 -7.82
CA SER A 150 -10.03 -12.07 -8.39
C SER A 150 -8.98 -13.14 -8.10
N SER A 151 -7.69 -12.80 -8.18
CA SER A 151 -6.60 -13.70 -7.77
C SER A 151 -6.66 -14.04 -6.28
N ALA A 152 -6.98 -13.07 -5.41
CA ALA A 152 -7.20 -13.32 -3.99
C ALA A 152 -8.35 -14.32 -3.76
N ILE A 153 -9.48 -14.16 -4.45
CA ILE A 153 -10.60 -15.11 -4.39
C ILE A 153 -10.16 -16.50 -4.88
N ASN A 154 -9.42 -16.59 -5.98
CA ASN A 154 -8.99 -17.86 -6.55
C ASN A 154 -8.10 -18.68 -5.59
N VAL A 155 -7.18 -18.05 -4.87
CA VAL A 155 -6.35 -18.76 -3.88
C VAL A 155 -7.14 -19.10 -2.62
N LEU A 156 -8.09 -18.26 -2.22
CA LEU A 156 -9.00 -18.57 -1.11
C LEU A 156 -9.92 -19.76 -1.40
N GLU A 157 -10.42 -19.87 -2.62
CA GLU A 157 -11.22 -21.05 -3.04
C GLU A 157 -10.39 -22.34 -2.96
N GLN A 158 -9.10 -22.28 -3.33
CA GLN A 158 -8.19 -23.42 -3.16
C GLN A 158 -7.93 -23.76 -1.68
N ALA A 159 -7.94 -22.77 -0.79
CA ALA A 159 -7.75 -22.98 0.64
C ALA A 159 -8.90 -23.79 1.27
N LYS A 160 -10.14 -23.64 0.78
CA LYS A 160 -11.31 -24.33 1.35
C LYS A 160 -11.15 -25.85 1.41
N SER A 161 -10.52 -26.45 0.41
CA SER A 161 -10.25 -27.89 0.35
C SER A 161 -8.80 -28.28 0.64
N GLY A 162 -7.94 -27.32 0.97
CA GLY A 162 -6.51 -27.53 1.20
C GLY A 162 -6.20 -28.14 2.56
N ASP A 163 -5.04 -28.78 2.71
CA ASP A 163 -4.51 -29.12 4.04
C ASP A 163 -4.10 -27.84 4.82
N ALA A 164 -3.63 -28.02 6.06
CA ALA A 164 -3.21 -26.91 6.91
C ALA A 164 -2.18 -26.00 6.21
N ALA A 165 -1.17 -26.57 5.55
CA ALA A 165 -0.15 -25.79 4.86
C ALA A 165 -0.74 -25.00 3.67
N VAL A 166 -1.64 -25.62 2.88
CA VAL A 166 -2.32 -24.94 1.78
C VAL A 166 -3.20 -23.80 2.29
N VAL A 167 -3.96 -24.00 3.37
CA VAL A 167 -4.78 -22.94 3.98
C VAL A 167 -3.90 -21.76 4.40
N GLN A 168 -2.80 -22.03 5.11
CA GLN A 168 -1.89 -20.98 5.59
C GLN A 168 -1.28 -20.17 4.44
N ASN A 169 -0.72 -20.85 3.44
CA ASN A 169 -0.06 -20.20 2.31
C ASN A 169 -1.05 -19.36 1.49
N ASN A 170 -2.22 -19.93 1.20
CA ASN A 170 -3.21 -19.26 0.37
C ASN A 170 -3.85 -18.06 1.07
N LEU A 171 -4.00 -18.07 2.41
CA LEU A 171 -4.46 -16.90 3.15
C LEU A 171 -3.46 -15.73 3.07
N VAL A 172 -2.17 -16.04 3.13
CA VAL A 172 -1.10 -15.04 3.02
C VAL A 172 -1.05 -14.48 1.60
N GLN A 173 -1.10 -15.35 0.58
CA GLN A 173 -1.17 -14.93 -0.82
C GLN A 173 -2.42 -14.09 -1.07
N ALA A 174 -3.58 -14.50 -0.58
CA ALA A 174 -4.83 -13.77 -0.72
C ALA A 174 -4.73 -12.35 -0.14
N ARG A 175 -4.10 -12.22 1.02
CA ARG A 175 -3.88 -10.91 1.67
C ARG A 175 -3.00 -10.01 0.82
N LEU A 176 -1.89 -10.54 0.28
CA LEU A 176 -1.00 -9.76 -0.59
C LEU A 176 -1.71 -9.31 -1.88
N TYR A 177 -2.52 -10.20 -2.48
CA TYR A 177 -3.36 -9.83 -3.62
C TYR A 177 -4.44 -8.81 -3.27
N GLU A 178 -5.06 -8.90 -2.09
CA GLU A 178 -6.01 -7.88 -1.62
C GLU A 178 -5.33 -6.52 -1.44
N GLU A 179 -4.18 -6.47 -0.77
CA GLU A 179 -3.40 -5.25 -0.59
C GLU A 179 -2.95 -4.66 -1.93
N ALA A 180 -2.57 -5.50 -2.90
CA ALA A 180 -2.27 -5.06 -4.27
C ALA A 180 -3.51 -4.47 -4.97
N GLY A 181 -4.67 -5.10 -4.80
CA GLY A 181 -5.94 -4.60 -5.33
C GLY A 181 -6.31 -3.25 -4.73
N ASP A 182 -6.12 -3.06 -3.42
CA ASP A 182 -6.37 -1.78 -2.74
C ASP A 182 -5.44 -0.67 -3.26
N GLN A 183 -4.17 -0.98 -3.50
CA GLN A 183 -3.21 -0.04 -4.09
C GLN A 183 -3.56 0.29 -5.55
N ALA A 184 -3.94 -0.70 -6.36
CA ALA A 184 -4.38 -0.46 -7.73
C ALA A 184 -5.66 0.40 -7.78
N MET A 185 -6.61 0.18 -6.85
CA MET A 185 -7.77 1.05 -6.66
C MET A 185 -7.37 2.49 -6.35
N LYS A 186 -6.40 2.68 -5.43
CA LYS A 186 -5.90 4.01 -5.11
C LYS A 186 -5.22 4.67 -6.30
N ALA A 187 -4.41 3.94 -7.05
CA ALA A 187 -3.78 4.43 -8.28
C ALA A 187 -4.84 4.90 -9.30
N ALA A 188 -5.94 4.15 -9.47
CA ALA A 188 -7.04 4.55 -10.34
C ALA A 188 -7.70 5.86 -9.88
N GLN A 189 -7.95 6.03 -8.57
CA GLN A 189 -8.52 7.27 -8.01
C GLN A 189 -7.59 8.48 -8.21
N LEU A 190 -6.27 8.28 -8.01
CA LEU A 190 -5.25 9.31 -8.23
C LEU A 190 -5.20 9.72 -9.70
N ALA A 191 -5.20 8.74 -10.62
CA ALA A 191 -5.21 8.98 -12.06
C ALA A 191 -6.48 9.73 -12.51
N LEU A 192 -7.65 9.37 -11.98
CA LEU A 192 -8.90 10.12 -12.21
C LEU A 192 -8.82 11.59 -11.79
N SER A 193 -8.03 11.86 -10.76
CA SER A 193 -7.82 13.21 -10.22
C SER A 193 -6.66 13.95 -10.89
N GLY A 194 -6.05 13.35 -11.93
CA GLY A 194 -4.93 13.93 -12.67
C GLY A 194 -3.56 13.77 -12.00
N GLN A 195 -3.46 13.02 -10.91
CA GLN A 195 -2.21 12.74 -10.17
C GLN A 195 -1.52 11.49 -10.74
N TYR A 196 -1.06 11.57 -11.99
CA TYR A 196 -0.58 10.40 -12.74
C TYR A 196 0.76 9.85 -12.23
N ASP A 197 1.68 10.70 -11.77
CA ASP A 197 2.98 10.26 -11.26
C ASP A 197 2.82 9.51 -9.93
N GLU A 198 1.96 10.02 -9.04
CA GLU A 198 1.60 9.36 -7.80
C GLU A 198 0.85 8.06 -8.07
N ALA A 199 -0.09 8.06 -9.03
CA ALA A 199 -0.81 6.86 -9.44
C ALA A 199 0.15 5.76 -9.91
N ALA A 200 1.12 6.11 -10.75
CA ALA A 200 2.12 5.16 -11.23
C ALA A 200 2.98 4.60 -10.08
N SER A 201 3.44 5.45 -9.16
CA SER A 201 4.23 5.01 -8.00
C SER A 201 3.45 4.07 -7.07
N VAL A 202 2.16 4.34 -6.85
CA VAL A 202 1.29 3.46 -6.07
C VAL A 202 1.07 2.13 -6.79
N PHE A 203 0.88 2.18 -8.11
CA PHE A 203 0.69 0.96 -8.91
C PHE A 203 1.97 0.08 -8.99
N ASP A 204 3.15 0.68 -9.03
CA ASP A 204 4.42 -0.06 -8.94
C ASP A 204 4.54 -0.82 -7.61
N SER A 205 4.03 -0.24 -6.52
CA SER A 205 3.95 -0.91 -5.21
C SER A 205 2.98 -2.10 -5.26
N ALA A 206 1.85 -1.96 -5.96
CA ALA A 206 0.88 -3.05 -6.14
C ALA A 206 1.50 -4.23 -6.90
N GLN A 207 2.27 -3.94 -7.96
CA GLN A 207 2.98 -4.97 -8.72
C GLN A 207 4.03 -5.71 -7.88
N GLU A 208 4.67 -5.03 -6.93
CA GLU A 208 5.63 -5.68 -6.04
C GLU A 208 4.94 -6.60 -5.02
N LEU A 209 3.77 -6.22 -4.51
CA LEU A 209 2.95 -7.11 -3.68
C LEU A 209 2.50 -8.36 -4.46
N VAL A 210 2.17 -8.21 -5.74
CA VAL A 210 1.82 -9.34 -6.62
C VAL A 210 3.02 -10.27 -6.81
N LYS A 211 4.22 -9.74 -7.08
CA LYS A 211 5.43 -10.57 -7.15
C LYS A 211 5.69 -11.31 -5.84
N GLN A 212 5.46 -10.67 -4.70
CA GLN A 212 5.58 -11.32 -3.40
C GLN A 212 4.52 -12.41 -3.22
N ALA A 213 3.28 -12.20 -3.66
CA ALA A 213 2.23 -13.21 -3.63
C ALA A 213 2.58 -14.43 -4.51
N GLU A 214 3.12 -14.18 -5.71
CA GLU A 214 3.54 -15.24 -6.64
C GLU A 214 4.81 -15.96 -6.18
N ALA A 215 5.71 -15.25 -5.51
CA ALA A 215 6.95 -15.81 -4.94
C ALA A 215 6.72 -16.49 -3.59
N ALA A 216 5.56 -16.31 -2.95
CA ALA A 216 5.19 -17.03 -1.74
C ALA A 216 5.00 -18.51 -2.09
N LEU A 217 6.10 -19.25 -2.05
CA LEU A 217 6.17 -20.70 -2.22
C LEU A 217 5.17 -21.41 -1.27
N PRO A 218 4.75 -22.66 -1.54
CA PRO A 218 4.08 -23.48 -0.54
C PRO A 218 5.06 -23.72 0.61
N ILE A 219 5.01 -22.87 1.64
CA ILE A 219 5.97 -22.88 2.73
C ILE A 219 5.57 -24.00 3.69
N GLY A 220 6.12 -25.19 3.48
CA GLY A 220 6.11 -26.24 4.48
C GLY A 220 6.91 -25.79 5.71
N GLY A 221 6.21 -25.44 6.79
CA GLY A 221 6.79 -25.39 8.14
C GLY A 221 6.89 -24.03 8.85
N TYR A 222 6.26 -22.95 8.36
CA TYR A 222 6.20 -21.68 9.10
C TYR A 222 4.78 -21.42 9.61
N SER A 223 4.63 -21.16 10.91
CA SER A 223 3.33 -20.83 11.49
C SER A 223 2.81 -19.49 10.98
N ILE A 224 1.48 -19.34 10.87
CA ILE A 224 0.82 -18.07 10.49
C ILE A 224 1.33 -16.89 11.33
N SER A 225 1.65 -17.10 12.61
CA SER A 225 2.23 -16.07 13.48
C SER A 225 3.59 -15.58 12.97
N GLY A 226 4.47 -16.47 12.50
CA GLY A 226 5.77 -16.12 11.95
C GLY A 226 5.67 -15.36 10.62
N ILE A 227 4.64 -15.65 9.82
CA ILE A 227 4.37 -14.92 8.56
C ILE A 227 3.78 -13.54 8.85
N ILE A 228 2.88 -13.42 9.84
CA ILE A 228 2.37 -12.12 10.30
C ILE A 228 3.51 -11.25 10.85
N ASP A 229 4.43 -11.83 11.61
CA ASP A 229 5.60 -11.11 12.13
C ASP A 229 6.60 -10.78 11.03
N TRP A 230 6.77 -11.63 10.01
CA TRP A 230 7.55 -11.30 8.82
C TRP A 230 6.92 -10.13 8.04
N LEU A 231 5.62 -10.16 7.76
CA LEU A 231 4.90 -9.07 7.07
C LEU A 231 4.98 -7.75 7.86
N LYS A 232 4.78 -7.80 9.19
CA LYS A 232 4.96 -6.64 10.07
C LYS A 232 6.42 -6.18 10.14
N ALA A 233 7.37 -7.10 10.07
CA ALA A 233 8.79 -6.80 10.15
C ALA A 233 9.37 -6.37 8.81
N HIS A 234 8.69 -6.53 7.67
CA HIS A 234 9.20 -6.21 6.33
C HIS A 234 8.37 -5.14 5.61
N TRP A 235 7.40 -4.51 6.29
CA TRP A 235 6.67 -3.33 5.78
C TRP A 235 7.59 -2.18 5.31
N TRP A 236 8.80 -2.06 5.90
CA TRP A 236 9.82 -1.08 5.51
C TRP A 236 10.56 -1.39 4.20
N LEU A 237 10.53 -2.64 3.70
CA LEU A 237 11.11 -2.97 2.40
C LEU A 237 10.29 -2.38 1.25
N ILE A 238 8.98 -2.28 1.40
CA ILE A 238 8.10 -1.56 0.48
C ILE A 238 8.51 -0.07 0.44
N ILE A 239 8.81 0.53 1.60
CA ILE A 239 9.29 1.92 1.71
C ILE A 239 10.70 2.09 1.10
N LEU A 240 11.60 1.12 1.28
CA LEU A 240 12.97 1.18 0.71
C LEU A 240 13.02 0.97 -0.79
N ILE A 241 12.15 0.12 -1.35
CA ILE A 241 12.07 -0.08 -2.81
C ILE A 241 11.55 1.20 -3.48
N ILE A 242 10.56 1.88 -2.88
CA ILE A 242 10.11 3.21 -3.31
C ILE A 242 11.25 4.22 -3.23
N ALA A 243 12.00 4.26 -2.12
CA ALA A 243 13.17 5.15 -1.99
C ALA A 243 14.28 4.84 -3.02
N ALA A 244 14.52 3.56 -3.34
CA ALA A 244 15.52 3.14 -4.32
C ALA A 244 15.12 3.50 -5.75
N ILE A 245 13.85 3.35 -6.12
CA ILE A 245 13.31 3.75 -7.43
C ILE A 245 13.41 5.27 -7.60
N ILE A 246 13.12 6.05 -6.55
CA ILE A 246 13.27 7.51 -6.52
C ILE A 246 14.74 7.92 -6.71
N VAL A 247 15.67 7.28 -6.01
CA VAL A 247 17.11 7.56 -6.16
C VAL A 247 17.62 7.18 -7.54
N LEU A 248 17.19 6.04 -8.10
CA LEU A 248 17.56 5.63 -9.46
C LEU A 248 17.03 6.60 -10.53
N ARG A 249 15.80 7.13 -10.38
CA ARG A 249 15.26 8.15 -11.30
C ARG A 249 15.96 9.51 -11.20
N ILE A 250 16.44 9.89 -10.01
CA ILE A 250 17.18 11.16 -9.80
C ILE A 250 18.63 11.06 -10.30
N VAL A 251 19.25 9.87 -10.23
CA VAL A 251 20.66 9.67 -10.59
C VAL A 251 20.83 9.35 -12.08
N PHE A 252 19.86 8.70 -12.72
CA PHE A 252 19.96 8.23 -14.11
C PHE A 252 18.91 8.81 -15.07
N GLY A 253 18.05 9.70 -14.59
CA GLY A 253 17.07 10.46 -15.38
C GLY A 253 17.53 11.88 -15.71
#